data_AF-A0A1I0N0T4-F1
#
_entry.id   AF-A0A1I0N0T4-F1
#
_cell.length_a   1.000
_cell.length_b   1.000
_cell.length_c   1.000
_cell.angle_alpha   90.00
_cell.angle_beta   90.00
_cell.angle_gamma   90.00
#
_symmetry.space_group_name_H-M   'P 1'
#
loop_
_entity.id
_entity.type
_entity.pdbx_description
1 polymer ?
#
loop_
_entity_poly.entity_id
_entity_poly.type
_entity_poly.pdbx_seq_one_letter_code
_entity_poly.pdbx_strand_id
1 'polypeptide(L)'
;MITKLFTVLSTVLLLTCAGNEKKQNFVSPEIGGIQNPPQILICSDNKSKTFTDFINREKIQFVQFVNDGQFIDKKVPFTFSKDLLIKELERAYPDPNASGIAYIDIEVPYIDYLKEDVTTDNYKRSVKLFLDVLDFVKKQRPNVKWGYYGIPYTTYWGRDKKFYDQYKKLDPIIRKSDILFPSIYIFYNHVSFSMENEDYIEENAEEMIRIASIYNKKVYPFVMSRYHPSNASIGNQKINDSDFRTYITAISNAKYNNKHVDGIVLWNADGYSYRTSEPVLKKELEKNKITNFDTFYDQYIIGLLSLMKKEVEK
;
A
#
# COMPACT_ATOMS: atom_id res chain seq x y z
N MET A 1 -6.83 76.00 -12.22
CA MET A 1 -8.30 76.11 -12.25
C MET A 1 -8.82 75.21 -13.35
N ILE A 2 -9.83 74.43 -13.01
CA ILE A 2 -10.50 73.39 -13.79
C ILE A 2 -11.23 73.96 -15.00
N THR A 3 -11.13 73.29 -16.15
CA THR A 3 -12.19 72.93 -17.14
C THR A 3 -11.69 73.04 -18.59
N LYS A 4 -11.77 71.97 -19.37
CA LYS A 4 -12.94 71.67 -20.20
C LYS A 4 -12.80 70.32 -20.91
N LEU A 5 -13.87 69.54 -20.77
CA LEU A 5 -14.25 68.36 -21.53
C LEU A 5 -14.64 68.78 -22.96
N PHE A 6 -14.26 67.99 -23.97
CA PHE A 6 -15.02 67.89 -25.22
C PHE A 6 -15.01 66.46 -25.73
N THR A 7 -16.15 66.08 -26.28
CA THR A 7 -16.64 64.73 -26.53
C THR A 7 -16.60 64.42 -28.03
N VAL A 8 -16.61 63.12 -28.35
CA VAL A 8 -17.10 62.47 -29.59
C VAL A 8 -16.09 62.31 -30.75
N LEU A 9 -15.73 61.07 -31.12
CA LEU A 9 -16.45 60.26 -32.12
C LEU A 9 -15.87 58.84 -32.22
N SER A 10 -16.78 57.88 -32.29
CA SER A 10 -16.57 56.45 -32.47
C SER A 10 -15.92 56.11 -33.81
N THR A 11 -15.06 55.09 -33.84
CA THR A 11 -14.98 54.20 -35.00
C THR A 11 -14.77 52.78 -34.50
N VAL A 12 -15.83 52.00 -34.65
CA VAL A 12 -15.85 50.54 -34.55
C VAL A 12 -15.13 50.01 -35.79
N LEU A 13 -14.08 49.20 -35.58
CA LEU A 13 -13.64 48.25 -36.60
C LEU A 13 -13.64 46.86 -35.97
N LEU A 14 -14.72 46.13 -36.21
CA LEU A 14 -14.82 44.70 -36.01
C LEU A 14 -14.03 44.02 -37.14
N LEU A 15 -12.89 43.40 -36.78
CA LEU A 15 -12.25 42.39 -37.60
C LEU A 15 -12.31 41.07 -36.83
N THR A 16 -13.30 40.27 -37.23
CA THR A 16 -13.42 38.87 -36.85
C THR A 16 -12.32 38.07 -37.52
N CYS A 17 -11.42 37.49 -36.73
CA CYS A 17 -10.69 36.29 -37.12
C CYS A 17 -10.91 35.22 -36.05
N ALA A 18 -11.85 34.33 -36.35
CA ALA A 18 -11.94 33.03 -35.71
C ALA A 18 -10.70 32.22 -36.12
N GLY A 19 -9.85 31.89 -35.16
CA GLY A 19 -8.64 31.12 -35.38
C GLY A 19 -8.26 30.34 -34.13
N ASN A 20 -8.80 29.12 -34.03
CA ASN A 20 -8.31 27.98 -33.24
C ASN A 20 -7.20 28.27 -32.21
N GLU A 21 -7.56 28.68 -31.00
CA GLU A 21 -6.69 28.54 -29.84
C GLU A 21 -6.65 27.06 -29.42
N LYS A 22 -5.80 26.26 -30.08
CA LYS A 22 -5.24 25.09 -29.41
C LYS A 22 -4.39 25.62 -28.26
N LYS A 23 -4.97 25.62 -27.05
CA LYS A 23 -4.20 25.71 -25.80
C LYS A 23 -3.20 24.55 -25.79
N GLN A 24 -1.99 24.81 -26.29
CA GLN A 24 -0.83 24.01 -25.94
C GLN A 24 -0.61 24.26 -24.45
N ASN A 25 -1.09 23.32 -23.64
CA ASN A 25 -0.65 23.21 -22.26
C ASN A 25 0.86 22.93 -22.30
N PHE A 26 1.66 23.99 -22.18
CA PHE A 26 3.06 23.88 -21.80
C PHE A 26 3.07 23.32 -20.39
N VAL A 27 3.19 21.99 -20.29
CA VAL A 27 3.65 21.35 -19.07
C VAL A 27 5.11 21.75 -18.94
N SER A 28 5.38 22.69 -18.04
CA SER A 28 6.75 22.97 -17.62
C SER A 28 7.35 21.64 -17.16
N PRO A 29 8.54 21.24 -17.64
CA PRO A 29 9.20 20.08 -17.07
C PRO A 29 9.48 20.44 -15.61
N GLU A 30 8.77 19.79 -14.69
CA GLU A 30 9.20 19.77 -13.30
C GLU A 30 10.62 19.22 -13.32
N ILE A 31 11.57 20.06 -12.92
CA ILE A 31 12.93 19.61 -12.60
C ILE A 31 12.73 18.63 -11.45
N GLY A 32 12.71 17.34 -11.78
CA GLY A 32 12.42 16.27 -10.84
C GLY A 32 13.41 16.36 -9.69
N GLY A 33 12.94 16.79 -8.53
CA GLY A 33 13.70 16.68 -7.30
C GLY A 33 14.07 15.21 -7.09
N ILE A 34 15.32 14.96 -6.69
CA ILE A 34 15.78 13.62 -6.35
C ILE A 34 14.87 13.10 -5.23
N GLN A 35 14.08 12.07 -5.53
CA GLN A 35 13.27 11.40 -4.51
C GLN A 35 14.21 10.71 -3.51
N ASN A 36 13.88 10.79 -2.22
CA ASN A 36 14.61 10.03 -1.20
C ASN A 36 14.47 8.52 -1.46
N PRO A 37 15.44 7.70 -1.01
CA PRO A 37 15.30 6.25 -1.03
C PRO A 37 14.00 5.80 -0.35
N PRO A 38 13.38 4.68 -0.81
CA PRO A 38 12.21 4.10 -0.17
C PRO A 38 12.37 3.96 1.36
N GLN A 39 11.31 4.25 2.12
CA GLN A 39 11.32 3.97 3.55
C GLN A 39 11.14 2.47 3.82
N ILE A 40 11.79 1.93 4.85
CA ILE A 40 11.47 0.59 5.36
C ILE A 40 10.47 0.70 6.51
N LEU A 41 9.37 -0.05 6.41
CA LEU A 41 8.31 -0.09 7.41
C LEU A 41 7.99 -1.54 7.79
N ILE A 42 7.32 -1.70 8.93
CA ILE A 42 6.96 -3.02 9.47
C ILE A 42 5.50 -3.07 9.91
N CYS A 43 4.82 -4.16 9.56
CA CYS A 43 3.60 -4.61 10.20
C CYS A 43 3.89 -5.97 10.84
N SER A 44 3.96 -6.02 12.17
CA SER A 44 4.31 -7.23 12.93
C SER A 44 3.59 -7.26 14.26
N ASP A 45 3.31 -8.47 14.76
CA ASP A 45 2.79 -8.71 16.09
C ASP A 45 3.88 -8.87 17.17
N ASN A 46 5.16 -8.74 16.80
CA ASN A 46 6.27 -8.80 17.74
C ASN A 46 6.27 -7.57 18.67
N LYS A 47 6.37 -7.82 19.98
CA LYS A 47 6.39 -6.81 21.04
C LYS A 47 7.56 -6.96 22.01
N SER A 48 8.55 -7.79 21.67
CA SER A 48 9.71 -8.01 22.54
C SER A 48 10.48 -6.70 22.74
N LYS A 49 11.18 -6.60 23.88
CA LYS A 49 12.03 -5.43 24.15
C LYS A 49 13.15 -5.30 23.12
N THR A 50 13.79 -6.41 22.75
CA THR A 50 14.88 -6.43 21.76
C THR A 50 14.43 -5.88 20.41
N PHE A 51 13.27 -6.34 19.93
CA PHE A 51 12.69 -5.89 18.68
C PHE A 51 12.29 -4.41 18.75
N THR A 52 11.58 -4.00 19.80
CA THR A 52 11.15 -2.61 19.95
C THR A 52 12.33 -1.63 20.10
N ASP A 53 13.39 -2.02 20.83
CA ASP A 53 14.64 -1.25 20.93
C ASP A 53 15.31 -1.10 19.54
N PHE A 54 15.33 -2.18 18.73
CA PHE A 54 15.85 -2.13 17.35
C PHE A 54 15.04 -1.17 16.50
N ILE A 55 13.71 -1.31 16.47
CA ILE A 55 12.82 -0.46 15.68
C ILE A 55 13.00 1.02 16.02
N ASN A 56 13.07 1.35 17.31
CA ASN A 56 13.27 2.72 17.78
C ASN A 56 14.64 3.28 17.37
N ARG A 57 15.71 2.48 17.53
CA ARG A 57 17.07 2.90 17.16
C ARG A 57 17.20 3.13 15.66
N GLU A 58 16.65 2.22 14.85
CA GLU A 58 16.70 2.28 13.40
C GLU A 58 15.66 3.23 12.79
N LYS A 59 14.79 3.82 13.64
CA LYS A 59 13.69 4.72 13.26
C LYS A 59 12.75 4.10 12.21
N ILE A 60 12.51 2.80 12.32
CA ILE A 60 11.59 2.08 11.44
C ILE A 60 10.17 2.36 11.90
N GLN A 61 9.29 2.75 10.98
CA GLN A 61 7.92 3.08 11.33
C GLN A 61 7.04 1.82 11.35
N PHE A 62 6.24 1.66 12.40
CA PHE A 62 5.15 0.69 12.40
C PHE A 62 4.00 1.15 11.52
N VAL A 63 3.52 0.26 10.68
CA VAL A 63 2.23 0.37 10.00
C VAL A 63 1.21 -0.39 10.84
N GLN A 64 0.28 0.34 11.45
CA GLN A 64 -0.81 -0.26 12.22
C GLN A 64 -1.97 -0.66 11.30
N PHE A 65 -2.95 -1.39 11.82
CA PHE A 65 -4.09 -1.81 11.04
C PHE A 65 -5.37 -1.95 11.84
N VAL A 66 -6.50 -1.94 11.15
CA VAL A 66 -7.80 -2.40 11.65
C VAL A 66 -8.30 -3.49 10.70
N ASN A 67 -8.79 -4.61 11.26
CA ASN A 67 -9.18 -5.80 10.48
C ASN A 67 -10.69 -6.01 10.46
N ASP A 68 -11.24 -6.27 9.27
CA ASP A 68 -12.67 -6.41 9.01
C ASP A 68 -13.37 -7.44 9.90
N GLY A 69 -12.71 -8.55 10.21
CA GLY A 69 -13.22 -9.61 11.08
C GLY A 69 -13.57 -9.11 12.49
N GLN A 70 -13.05 -7.95 12.89
CA GLN A 70 -13.30 -7.33 14.20
C GLN A 70 -14.45 -6.32 14.17
N PHE A 71 -14.76 -5.69 13.04
CA PHE A 71 -15.70 -4.56 13.01
C PHE A 71 -16.80 -4.62 11.94
N ILE A 72 -16.68 -5.45 10.91
CA ILE A 72 -17.75 -5.64 9.93
C ILE A 72 -18.94 -6.36 10.57
N ASP A 73 -20.15 -5.89 10.27
CA ASP A 73 -21.36 -6.50 10.77
C ASP A 73 -21.64 -7.81 10.01
N LYS A 74 -21.57 -8.93 10.72
CA LYS A 74 -21.83 -10.27 10.17
C LYS A 74 -23.30 -10.54 9.87
N LYS A 75 -24.22 -9.75 10.45
CA LYS A 75 -25.68 -9.89 10.29
C LYS A 75 -26.23 -8.94 9.22
N VAL A 76 -25.59 -7.80 9.01
CA VAL A 76 -26.03 -6.78 8.07
C VAL A 76 -24.94 -6.50 7.02
N PRO A 77 -24.99 -7.16 5.85
CA PRO A 77 -23.96 -7.03 4.82
C PRO A 77 -23.73 -5.58 4.40
N PHE A 78 -22.47 -5.26 4.06
CA PHE A 78 -22.02 -3.92 3.66
C PHE A 78 -22.17 -2.85 4.75
N THR A 79 -22.13 -3.25 6.01
CA THR A 79 -22.13 -2.32 7.15
C THR A 79 -21.08 -2.71 8.18
N PHE A 80 -20.79 -1.79 9.11
CA PHE A 80 -19.85 -2.02 10.20
C PHE A 80 -20.38 -1.48 11.52
N SER A 81 -19.91 -2.07 12.61
CA SER A 81 -20.14 -1.58 13.97
C SER A 81 -19.13 -0.48 14.31
N LYS A 82 -19.63 0.73 14.57
CA LYS A 82 -18.81 1.87 15.00
C LYS A 82 -18.09 1.58 16.32
N ASP A 83 -18.76 0.94 17.27
CA ASP A 83 -18.19 0.65 18.60
C ASP A 83 -17.05 -0.37 18.51
N LEU A 84 -17.20 -1.38 17.66
CA LEU A 84 -16.12 -2.35 17.43
C LEU A 84 -14.96 -1.73 16.66
N LEU A 85 -15.24 -0.88 15.67
CA LEU A 85 -14.19 -0.14 14.98
C LEU A 85 -13.46 0.84 15.91
N ILE A 86 -14.14 1.48 16.86
CA ILE A 86 -13.49 2.31 17.90
C ILE A 86 -12.52 1.47 18.74
N LYS A 87 -12.91 0.25 19.16
CA LYS A 87 -12.00 -0.64 19.92
C LYS A 87 -10.75 -1.01 19.12
N GLU A 88 -10.91 -1.28 17.83
CA GLU A 88 -9.76 -1.55 16.95
C GLU A 88 -8.87 -0.31 16.78
N LEU A 89 -9.46 0.89 16.69
CA LEU A 89 -8.72 2.15 16.63
C LEU A 89 -7.97 2.42 17.94
N GLU A 90 -8.55 2.12 19.10
CA GLU A 90 -7.89 2.24 20.41
C GLU A 90 -6.74 1.24 20.55
N ARG A 91 -6.89 0.02 20.00
CA ARG A 91 -5.79 -0.96 19.94
C ARG A 91 -4.63 -0.46 19.06
N ALA A 92 -4.94 0.03 17.87
CA ALA A 92 -3.96 0.46 16.87
C ALA A 92 -3.28 1.79 17.26
N TYR A 93 -4.07 2.76 17.72
CA TYR A 93 -3.66 4.10 18.15
C TYR A 93 -4.44 4.52 19.39
N PRO A 94 -3.96 4.19 20.60
CA PRO A 94 -4.63 4.53 21.85
C PRO A 94 -4.85 6.04 22.01
N ASP A 95 -3.85 6.85 21.64
CA ASP A 95 -3.98 8.31 21.63
C ASP A 95 -4.73 8.77 20.35
N PRO A 96 -5.88 9.46 20.49
CA PRO A 96 -6.63 9.97 19.34
C PRO A 96 -5.87 11.00 18.49
N ASN A 97 -4.85 11.65 19.06
CA ASN A 97 -4.04 12.65 18.38
C ASN A 97 -2.75 12.08 17.78
N ALA A 98 -2.47 10.78 17.98
CA ALA A 98 -1.27 10.14 17.45
C ALA A 98 -1.17 10.32 15.93
N SER A 99 0.03 10.59 15.46
CA SER A 99 0.37 10.56 14.04
C SER A 99 0.95 9.20 13.68
N GLY A 100 0.71 8.74 12.46
CA GLY A 100 1.26 7.48 12.00
C GLY A 100 0.71 7.06 10.65
N ILE A 101 0.90 5.79 10.33
CA ILE A 101 0.44 5.17 9.10
C ILE A 101 -0.34 3.92 9.48
N ALA A 102 -1.52 3.76 8.91
CA ALA A 102 -2.29 2.54 9.03
C ALA A 102 -3.01 2.15 7.75
N TYR A 103 -3.27 0.86 7.64
CA TYR A 103 -4.17 0.33 6.62
C TYR A 103 -5.46 -0.22 7.22
N ILE A 104 -6.47 -0.26 6.39
CA ILE A 104 -7.76 -0.89 6.66
C ILE A 104 -7.76 -2.19 5.86
N ASP A 105 -8.02 -3.29 6.55
CA ASP A 105 -8.01 -4.63 5.98
C ASP A 105 -9.45 -5.12 5.81
N ILE A 106 -10.07 -4.76 4.68
CA ILE A 106 -11.38 -5.27 4.26
C ILE A 106 -11.14 -6.15 3.05
N GLU A 107 -11.32 -7.46 3.22
CA GLU A 107 -11.08 -8.45 2.19
C GLU A 107 -12.39 -9.02 1.63
N VAL A 108 -12.44 -10.33 1.43
CA VAL A 108 -13.57 -11.02 0.81
C VAL A 108 -14.80 -11.01 1.71
N PRO A 109 -16.01 -10.86 1.13
CA PRO A 109 -16.29 -10.75 -0.30
C PRO A 109 -16.22 -9.31 -0.85
N TYR A 110 -16.09 -8.30 0.02
CA TYR A 110 -16.31 -6.91 -0.35
C TYR A 110 -15.26 -6.38 -1.32
N ILE A 111 -14.00 -6.78 -1.17
CA ILE A 111 -12.93 -6.39 -2.11
C ILE A 111 -13.16 -6.98 -3.52
N ASP A 112 -13.78 -8.15 -3.62
CA ASP A 112 -14.09 -8.76 -4.91
C ASP A 112 -15.27 -8.07 -5.60
N TYR A 113 -16.24 -7.58 -4.84
CA TYR A 113 -17.33 -6.77 -5.37
C TYR A 113 -16.85 -5.46 -6.01
N LEU A 114 -15.69 -4.94 -5.62
CA LEU A 114 -15.08 -3.77 -6.28
C LEU A 114 -14.53 -4.08 -7.69
N LYS A 115 -14.34 -5.36 -8.04
CA LYS A 115 -13.90 -5.81 -9.37
C LYS A 115 -15.07 -5.99 -10.35
N GLU A 116 -16.30 -6.08 -9.85
CA GLU A 116 -17.52 -6.19 -10.66
C GLU A 116 -17.77 -4.95 -11.54
N ASP A 117 -18.79 -5.01 -12.40
CA ASP A 117 -19.21 -3.86 -13.19
C ASP A 117 -19.71 -2.71 -12.29
N VAL A 118 -19.39 -1.47 -12.65
CA VAL A 118 -19.68 -0.29 -11.80
C VAL A 118 -21.18 -0.02 -11.62
N THR A 119 -22.01 -0.65 -12.45
CA THR A 119 -23.47 -0.54 -12.38
C THR A 119 -24.11 -1.51 -11.39
N THR A 120 -23.40 -2.55 -10.91
CA THR A 120 -23.96 -3.54 -9.99
C THR A 120 -24.20 -2.97 -8.60
N ASP A 121 -25.19 -3.53 -7.90
CA ASP A 121 -25.50 -3.13 -6.53
C ASP A 121 -24.38 -3.52 -5.56
N ASN A 122 -23.75 -4.68 -5.76
CA ASN A 122 -22.62 -5.13 -4.96
C ASN A 122 -21.44 -4.15 -5.06
N TYR A 123 -21.08 -3.72 -6.28
CA TYR A 123 -20.04 -2.72 -6.47
C TYR A 123 -20.37 -1.43 -5.73
N LYS A 124 -21.57 -0.86 -5.96
CA LYS A 124 -21.99 0.41 -5.34
C LYS A 124 -21.98 0.35 -3.81
N ARG A 125 -22.50 -0.75 -3.25
CA ARG A 125 -22.55 -0.97 -1.80
C ARG A 125 -21.15 -1.20 -1.22
N SER A 126 -20.27 -1.90 -1.93
CA SER A 126 -18.89 -2.09 -1.49
C SER A 126 -18.10 -0.77 -1.52
N VAL A 127 -18.21 0.02 -2.60
CA VAL A 127 -17.64 1.37 -2.63
C VAL A 127 -18.14 2.20 -1.46
N LYS A 128 -19.44 2.16 -1.16
CA LYS A 128 -20.00 2.87 0.00
C LYS A 128 -19.40 2.39 1.31
N LEU A 129 -19.31 1.07 1.55
CA LEU A 129 -18.70 0.50 2.76
C LEU A 129 -17.27 1.00 2.94
N PHE A 130 -16.43 0.91 1.91
CA PHE A 130 -15.05 1.39 1.96
C PHE A 130 -15.00 2.89 2.24
N LEU A 131 -15.81 3.71 1.58
CA LEU A 131 -15.81 5.16 1.83
C LEU A 131 -16.29 5.53 3.25
N ASP A 132 -17.30 4.85 3.77
CA ASP A 132 -17.84 5.10 5.11
C ASP A 132 -16.84 4.70 6.21
N VAL A 133 -16.17 3.55 6.06
CA VAL A 133 -15.13 3.12 7.01
C VAL A 133 -13.95 4.09 6.98
N LEU A 134 -13.48 4.48 5.79
CA LEU A 134 -12.38 5.43 5.63
C LEU A 134 -12.71 6.80 6.25
N ASP A 135 -13.92 7.32 6.02
CA ASP A 135 -14.39 8.54 6.68
C ASP A 135 -14.37 8.42 8.20
N PHE A 136 -14.86 7.29 8.70
CA PHE A 136 -14.96 7.07 10.12
C PHE A 136 -13.57 7.04 10.77
N VAL A 137 -12.64 6.23 10.26
CA VAL A 137 -11.29 6.13 10.86
C VAL A 137 -10.52 7.45 10.77
N LYS A 138 -10.64 8.18 9.66
CA LYS A 138 -10.00 9.50 9.50
C LYS A 138 -10.59 10.54 10.46
N LYS A 139 -11.90 10.48 10.72
CA LYS A 139 -12.53 11.35 11.72
C LYS A 139 -12.05 11.05 13.13
N GLN A 140 -11.88 9.78 13.48
CA GLN A 140 -11.46 9.35 14.82
C GLN A 140 -9.95 9.49 15.06
N ARG A 141 -9.13 9.42 14.00
CA ARG A 141 -7.66 9.53 14.03
C ARG A 141 -7.17 10.44 12.89
N PRO A 142 -7.38 11.76 12.98
CA PRO A 142 -7.15 12.69 11.86
C PRO A 142 -5.68 12.85 11.47
N ASN A 143 -4.75 12.56 12.39
CA ASN A 143 -3.31 12.67 12.15
C ASN A 143 -2.67 11.38 11.61
N VAL A 144 -3.43 10.27 11.58
CA VAL A 144 -2.99 9.01 10.99
C VAL A 144 -3.28 9.04 9.49
N LYS A 145 -2.33 8.54 8.69
CA LYS A 145 -2.49 8.39 7.24
C LYS A 145 -3.07 7.02 6.93
N TRP A 146 -4.20 6.99 6.23
CA TRP A 146 -4.99 5.79 6.00
C TRP A 146 -5.00 5.36 4.54
N GLY A 147 -5.00 4.05 4.31
CA GLY A 147 -5.20 3.40 3.02
C GLY A 147 -5.83 2.03 3.18
N TYR A 148 -6.11 1.35 2.07
CA TYR A 148 -6.63 -0.01 2.09
C TYR A 148 -5.54 -0.99 1.69
N TYR A 149 -5.43 -2.10 2.42
CA TYR A 149 -4.58 -3.21 2.00
C TYR A 149 -5.03 -3.76 0.65
N GLY A 150 -4.05 -4.09 -0.20
CA GLY A 150 -4.28 -4.64 -1.53
C GLY A 150 -4.82 -3.64 -2.56
N ILE A 151 -4.88 -2.34 -2.25
CA ILE A 151 -5.37 -1.31 -3.17
C ILE A 151 -4.26 -0.29 -3.51
N PRO A 152 -3.97 -0.05 -4.81
CA PRO A 152 -4.53 -0.71 -5.99
C PRO A 152 -4.15 -2.18 -6.14
N TYR A 153 -4.87 -2.90 -7.01
CA TYR A 153 -4.64 -4.32 -7.24
C TYR A 153 -3.35 -4.59 -8.01
N THR A 154 -2.71 -5.68 -7.63
CA THR A 154 -1.59 -6.32 -8.32
C THR A 154 -2.03 -7.70 -8.79
N THR A 155 -1.28 -8.28 -9.72
CA THR A 155 -1.51 -9.67 -10.12
C THR A 155 -0.21 -10.37 -10.46
N TYR A 156 -0.15 -11.65 -10.11
CA TYR A 156 0.92 -12.51 -10.57
C TYR A 156 0.72 -12.90 -12.04
N TRP A 157 -0.51 -13.26 -12.43
CA TRP A 157 -0.85 -13.69 -13.79
C TRP A 157 -1.65 -12.63 -14.54
N GLY A 158 -1.43 -12.46 -15.84
CA GLY A 158 -2.21 -11.54 -16.67
C GLY A 158 -1.92 -10.06 -16.36
N ARG A 159 -0.63 -9.70 -16.29
CA ARG A 159 -0.15 -8.33 -16.09
C ARG A 159 -0.25 -7.53 -17.39
N ASP A 160 -1.48 -7.20 -17.76
CA ASP A 160 -1.77 -6.40 -18.94
C ASP A 160 -2.45 -5.08 -18.58
N LYS A 161 -2.54 -4.19 -19.56
CA LYS A 161 -3.20 -2.89 -19.38
C LYS A 161 -4.66 -3.01 -18.91
N LYS A 162 -5.37 -4.06 -19.32
CA LYS A 162 -6.78 -4.28 -18.95
C LYS A 162 -6.88 -4.60 -17.46
N PHE A 163 -5.95 -5.40 -16.93
CA PHE A 163 -5.86 -5.64 -15.50
C PHE A 163 -5.55 -4.35 -14.74
N TYR A 164 -4.48 -3.65 -15.10
CA TYR A 164 -4.09 -2.44 -14.36
C TYR A 164 -5.15 -1.34 -14.43
N ASP A 165 -5.84 -1.16 -15.56
CA ASP A 165 -6.94 -0.19 -15.69
C ASP A 165 -8.12 -0.42 -14.72
N GLN A 166 -8.18 -1.54 -13.99
CA GLN A 166 -9.15 -1.75 -12.92
C GLN A 166 -9.02 -0.71 -11.79
N TYR A 167 -7.86 -0.04 -11.63
CA TYR A 167 -7.73 1.07 -10.67
C TYR A 167 -8.78 2.18 -10.91
N LYS A 168 -9.26 2.34 -12.15
CA LYS A 168 -10.28 3.34 -12.49
C LYS A 168 -11.60 3.09 -11.75
N LYS A 169 -11.94 1.82 -11.49
CA LYS A 169 -13.11 1.45 -10.67
C LYS A 169 -12.89 1.79 -9.20
N LEU A 170 -11.65 1.93 -8.77
CA LEU A 170 -11.26 2.27 -7.40
C LEU A 170 -11.05 3.78 -7.21
N ASP A 171 -11.28 4.61 -8.24
CA ASP A 171 -11.04 6.06 -8.21
C ASP A 171 -11.62 6.75 -6.96
N PRO A 172 -12.89 6.50 -6.53
CA PRO A 172 -13.43 7.14 -5.34
C PRO A 172 -12.66 6.80 -4.06
N ILE A 173 -12.19 5.56 -3.94
CA ILE A 173 -11.46 5.05 -2.77
C ILE A 173 -10.03 5.63 -2.79
N ILE A 174 -9.32 5.48 -3.91
CA ILE A 174 -7.93 5.93 -4.08
C ILE A 174 -7.81 7.44 -3.82
N ARG A 175 -8.74 8.27 -4.32
CA ARG A 175 -8.71 9.72 -4.09
C ARG A 175 -8.77 10.08 -2.61
N LYS A 176 -9.55 9.32 -1.84
CA LYS A 176 -9.84 9.59 -0.43
C LYS A 176 -8.82 8.99 0.54
N SER A 177 -8.14 7.92 0.12
CA SER A 177 -6.99 7.37 0.81
C SER A 177 -5.84 8.39 0.87
N ASP A 178 -5.07 8.38 1.95
CA ASP A 178 -3.85 9.17 2.07
C ASP A 178 -2.67 8.45 1.43
N ILE A 179 -2.68 7.12 1.49
CA ILE A 179 -1.61 6.22 1.08
C ILE A 179 -2.18 5.01 0.32
N LEU A 180 -1.42 4.47 -0.63
CA LEU A 180 -1.72 3.24 -1.35
C LEU A 180 -0.88 2.07 -0.82
N PHE A 181 -1.50 0.91 -0.64
CA PHE A 181 -0.88 -0.29 -0.06
C PHE A 181 -1.12 -1.53 -0.94
N PRO A 182 -0.58 -1.55 -2.18
CA PRO A 182 -0.62 -2.77 -2.99
C PRO A 182 0.15 -3.90 -2.30
N SER A 183 -0.15 -5.16 -2.64
CA SER A 183 0.58 -6.33 -2.14
C SER A 183 1.37 -6.96 -3.28
N ILE A 184 2.65 -7.26 -3.10
CA ILE A 184 3.48 -7.90 -4.14
C ILE A 184 4.03 -9.21 -3.59
N TYR A 185 3.20 -10.04 -2.96
CA TYR A 185 3.66 -11.29 -2.35
C TYR A 185 4.19 -12.32 -3.35
N ILE A 186 5.10 -13.18 -2.92
CA ILE A 186 5.71 -14.22 -3.77
C ILE A 186 4.98 -15.54 -3.57
N PHE A 187 4.64 -16.21 -4.67
CA PHE A 187 3.87 -17.45 -4.66
C PHE A 187 4.69 -18.67 -5.08
N TYR A 188 5.69 -18.50 -5.96
CA TYR A 188 6.37 -19.60 -6.65
C TYR A 188 7.90 -19.44 -6.61
N ASN A 189 8.60 -20.57 -6.63
CA ASN A 189 10.06 -20.65 -6.81
C ASN A 189 10.44 -22.09 -7.23
N HIS A 190 10.00 -22.50 -8.41
CA HIS A 190 10.17 -23.88 -8.89
C HIS A 190 11.44 -24.10 -9.72
N VAL A 191 11.83 -23.11 -10.52
CA VAL A 191 13.00 -23.14 -11.42
C VAL A 191 14.12 -22.27 -10.86
N SER A 192 13.86 -20.98 -10.70
CA SER A 192 14.70 -20.05 -9.94
C SER A 192 13.87 -18.83 -9.55
N PHE A 193 14.26 -18.17 -8.47
CA PHE A 193 13.51 -17.04 -7.96
C PHE A 193 13.45 -15.91 -8.99
N SER A 194 14.61 -15.53 -9.55
CA SER A 194 14.74 -14.44 -10.52
C SER A 194 13.89 -14.69 -11.76
N MET A 195 14.04 -15.86 -12.40
CA MET A 195 13.32 -16.17 -13.64
C MET A 195 11.79 -16.19 -13.47
N GLU A 196 11.30 -16.53 -12.27
CA GLU A 196 9.87 -16.59 -12.02
C GLU A 196 9.29 -15.25 -11.55
N ASN A 197 10.06 -14.47 -10.80
CA ASN A 197 9.49 -13.40 -9.99
C ASN A 197 9.97 -12.00 -10.35
N GLU A 198 11.13 -11.79 -10.97
CA GLU A 198 11.66 -10.43 -11.23
C GLU A 198 10.70 -9.60 -12.09
N ASP A 199 10.31 -10.09 -13.27
CA ASP A 199 9.35 -9.38 -14.14
C ASP A 199 8.01 -9.12 -13.42
N TYR A 200 7.53 -10.10 -12.64
CA TYR A 200 6.31 -9.94 -11.83
C TYR A 200 6.45 -8.79 -10.81
N ILE A 201 7.57 -8.72 -10.12
CA ILE A 201 7.85 -7.74 -9.10
C ILE A 201 7.99 -6.35 -9.73
N GLU A 202 8.82 -6.24 -10.77
CA GLU A 202 9.14 -4.99 -11.44
C GLU A 202 7.92 -4.38 -12.12
N GLU A 203 7.17 -5.16 -12.91
CA GLU A 203 5.98 -4.67 -13.61
C GLU A 203 4.90 -4.20 -12.62
N ASN A 204 4.65 -4.95 -11.55
CA ASN A 204 3.70 -4.50 -10.53
C ASN A 204 4.20 -3.26 -9.80
N ALA A 205 5.47 -3.20 -9.41
CA ALA A 205 6.01 -2.03 -8.72
C ALA A 205 5.95 -0.78 -9.61
N GLU A 206 6.36 -0.87 -10.88
CA GLU A 206 6.29 0.23 -11.84
C GLU A 206 4.85 0.72 -12.03
N GLU A 207 3.89 -0.20 -12.23
CA GLU A 207 2.49 0.18 -12.41
C GLU A 207 1.88 0.80 -11.15
N MET A 208 2.28 0.35 -9.97
CA MET A 208 1.85 0.96 -8.72
C MET A 208 2.42 2.38 -8.55
N ILE A 209 3.67 2.63 -8.95
CA ILE A 209 4.26 3.98 -8.98
C ILE A 209 3.54 4.86 -10.01
N ARG A 210 3.21 4.32 -11.18
CA ARG A 210 2.45 5.02 -12.22
C ARG A 210 1.08 5.44 -11.73
N ILE A 211 0.33 4.53 -11.13
CA ILE A 211 -1.00 4.81 -10.58
C ILE A 211 -0.89 5.82 -9.44
N ALA A 212 0.03 5.64 -8.50
CA ALA A 212 0.26 6.59 -7.41
C ALA A 212 0.55 8.00 -7.93
N SER A 213 1.32 8.12 -9.02
CA SER A 213 1.63 9.38 -9.69
C SER A 213 0.39 10.07 -10.28
N ILE A 214 -0.56 9.33 -10.84
CA ILE A 214 -1.83 9.89 -11.35
C ILE A 214 -2.63 10.56 -10.25
N TYR A 215 -2.61 9.98 -9.04
CA TYR A 215 -3.40 10.45 -7.89
C TYR A 215 -2.62 11.34 -6.93
N ASN A 216 -1.34 11.59 -7.21
CA ASN A 216 -0.40 12.26 -6.31
C ASN A 216 -0.44 11.66 -4.89
N LYS A 217 -0.35 10.32 -4.82
CA LYS A 217 -0.34 9.55 -3.57
C LYS A 217 1.02 8.94 -3.34
N LYS A 218 1.31 8.67 -2.07
CA LYS A 218 2.41 7.78 -1.73
C LYS A 218 2.01 6.32 -1.92
N VAL A 219 2.98 5.48 -2.26
CA VAL A 219 2.77 4.04 -2.42
C VAL A 219 3.77 3.23 -1.60
N TYR A 220 3.23 2.29 -0.81
CA TYR A 220 3.99 1.45 0.10
C TYR A 220 3.61 -0.01 -0.12
N PRO A 221 4.23 -0.73 -1.07
CA PRO A 221 3.91 -2.12 -1.32
C PRO A 221 4.19 -3.00 -0.10
N PHE A 222 3.28 -3.93 0.15
CA PHE A 222 3.43 -4.98 1.12
C PHE A 222 4.24 -6.14 0.56
N VAL A 223 5.19 -6.62 1.36
CA VAL A 223 6.03 -7.79 1.08
C VAL A 223 5.96 -8.79 2.22
N MET A 224 6.18 -10.07 1.91
CA MET A 224 6.30 -11.14 2.91
C MET A 224 7.69 -11.76 2.87
N SER A 225 8.19 -12.21 4.01
CA SER A 225 9.42 -13.01 4.09
C SER A 225 9.18 -14.52 3.92
N ARG A 226 7.92 -14.91 3.67
CA ARG A 226 7.49 -16.28 3.41
C ARG A 226 6.68 -16.33 2.12
N TYR A 227 6.71 -17.46 1.43
CA TYR A 227 5.83 -17.68 0.28
C TYR A 227 4.37 -17.64 0.71
N HIS A 228 3.54 -17.09 -0.16
CA HIS A 228 2.12 -16.90 0.11
C HIS A 228 1.42 -18.24 0.43
N PRO A 229 0.58 -18.31 1.48
CA PRO A 229 -0.05 -19.55 1.96
C PRO A 229 -0.97 -20.23 0.92
N SER A 230 -1.41 -19.52 -0.12
CA SER A 230 -2.23 -20.12 -1.18
C SER A 230 -1.45 -21.11 -2.07
N ASN A 231 -0.12 -21.11 -2.03
CA ASN A 231 0.67 -22.14 -2.70
C ASN A 231 0.72 -23.41 -1.84
N ALA A 232 0.08 -24.49 -2.30
CA ALA A 232 -0.01 -25.75 -1.55
C ALA A 232 1.34 -26.48 -1.38
N SER A 233 2.34 -26.18 -2.21
CA SER A 233 3.64 -26.86 -2.20
C SER A 233 4.65 -26.16 -1.29
N ILE A 234 4.79 -24.84 -1.42
CA ILE A 234 5.82 -24.06 -0.73
C ILE A 234 5.26 -22.94 0.17
N GLY A 235 3.94 -22.80 0.27
CA GLY A 235 3.31 -21.79 1.12
C GLY A 235 3.80 -21.85 2.56
N ASN A 236 3.93 -20.67 3.19
CA ASN A 236 4.52 -20.45 4.52
C ASN A 236 6.00 -20.83 4.67
N GLN A 237 6.66 -21.43 3.66
CA GLN A 237 8.11 -21.62 3.73
C GLN A 237 8.82 -20.26 3.65
N LYS A 238 9.96 -20.14 4.34
CA LYS A 238 10.78 -18.93 4.26
C LYS A 238 11.35 -18.73 2.87
N ILE A 239 11.32 -17.49 2.40
CA ILE A 239 12.13 -17.05 1.27
C ILE A 239 13.56 -16.94 1.79
N ASN A 240 14.53 -17.55 1.12
CA ASN A 240 15.93 -17.49 1.58
C ASN A 240 16.49 -16.06 1.39
N ASP A 241 17.54 -15.72 2.13
CA ASP A 241 18.10 -14.36 2.14
C ASP A 241 18.55 -13.84 0.77
N SER A 242 19.03 -14.73 -0.12
CA SER A 242 19.46 -14.32 -1.46
C SER A 242 18.26 -13.91 -2.31
N ASP A 243 17.24 -14.75 -2.34
CA ASP A 243 15.99 -14.50 -3.05
C ASP A 243 15.25 -13.29 -2.46
N PHE A 244 15.28 -13.13 -1.14
CA PHE A 244 14.69 -11.96 -0.47
C PHE A 244 15.46 -10.67 -0.80
N ARG A 245 16.80 -10.71 -0.99
CA ARG A 245 17.54 -9.53 -1.51
C ARG A 245 17.08 -9.17 -2.91
N THR A 246 17.00 -10.14 -3.81
CA THR A 246 16.50 -9.93 -5.18
C THR A 246 15.11 -9.30 -5.16
N TYR A 247 14.21 -9.85 -4.32
CA TYR A 247 12.85 -9.36 -4.16
C TYR A 247 12.80 -7.88 -3.77
N ILE A 248 13.53 -7.49 -2.73
CA ILE A 248 13.54 -6.11 -2.24
C ILE A 248 14.23 -5.17 -3.24
N THR A 249 15.30 -5.63 -3.87
CA THR A 249 16.07 -4.86 -4.86
C THR A 249 15.22 -4.56 -6.10
N ALA A 250 14.45 -5.53 -6.60
CA ALA A 250 13.57 -5.35 -7.74
C ALA A 250 12.48 -4.28 -7.44
N ILE A 251 11.84 -4.34 -6.26
CA ILE A 251 10.87 -3.32 -5.84
C ILE A 251 11.53 -1.94 -5.69
N SER A 252 12.69 -1.86 -5.04
CA SER A 252 13.36 -0.59 -4.79
C SER A 252 13.87 0.07 -6.07
N ASN A 253 14.30 -0.74 -7.05
CA ASN A 253 14.85 -0.25 -8.32
C ASN A 253 13.80 0.08 -9.36
N ALA A 254 12.59 -0.47 -9.26
CA ALA A 254 11.49 -0.15 -10.17
C ALA A 254 11.20 1.36 -10.18
N LYS A 255 11.04 1.93 -11.38
CA LYS A 255 10.86 3.37 -11.59
C LYS A 255 9.76 3.65 -12.59
N TYR A 256 9.02 4.72 -12.33
CA TYR A 256 8.17 5.36 -13.33
C TYR A 256 8.38 6.88 -13.30
N ASN A 257 8.75 7.49 -14.43
CA ASN A 257 9.05 8.93 -14.54
C ASN A 257 10.02 9.43 -13.44
N ASN A 258 11.13 8.71 -13.23
CA ASN A 258 12.14 8.96 -12.19
C ASN A 258 11.62 8.89 -10.75
N LYS A 259 10.40 8.41 -10.52
CA LYS A 259 9.87 8.11 -9.20
C LYS A 259 10.01 6.62 -8.89
N HIS A 260 10.22 6.33 -7.62
CA HIS A 260 10.20 5.01 -7.02
C HIS A 260 9.05 4.90 -6.03
N VAL A 261 8.86 3.71 -5.47
CA VAL A 261 7.97 3.54 -4.31
C VAL A 261 8.44 4.41 -3.13
N ASP A 262 7.50 4.92 -2.34
CA ASP A 262 7.83 5.77 -1.18
C ASP A 262 8.31 4.95 0.02
N GLY A 263 7.99 3.66 0.05
CA GLY A 263 8.53 2.72 1.01
C GLY A 263 8.06 1.30 0.76
N ILE A 264 8.52 0.38 1.58
CA ILE A 264 8.23 -1.05 1.49
C ILE A 264 7.81 -1.51 2.89
N VAL A 265 6.64 -2.14 3.00
CA VAL A 265 6.11 -2.64 4.28
C VAL A 265 6.37 -4.14 4.37
N LEU A 266 7.23 -4.55 5.30
CA LEU A 266 7.33 -5.96 5.65
C LEU A 266 6.09 -6.35 6.46
N TRP A 267 5.24 -7.19 5.90
CA TRP A 267 4.18 -7.85 6.65
C TRP A 267 4.71 -9.18 7.16
N ASN A 268 4.66 -9.36 8.48
CA ASN A 268 5.05 -10.61 9.10
C ASN A 268 4.03 -11.04 10.16
N ALA A 269 3.60 -12.29 10.06
CA ALA A 269 2.64 -12.91 10.96
C ALA A 269 3.19 -14.18 11.64
N ASP A 270 4.52 -14.36 11.71
CA ASP A 270 5.11 -15.57 12.31
C ASP A 270 4.72 -15.73 13.78
N GLY A 271 4.52 -14.63 14.52
CA GLY A 271 4.01 -14.70 15.90
C GLY A 271 2.61 -15.31 15.97
N TYR A 272 1.71 -14.95 15.05
CA TYR A 272 0.40 -15.57 14.91
C TYR A 272 0.54 -17.03 14.49
N SER A 273 1.31 -17.31 13.44
CA SER A 273 1.57 -18.66 12.93
C SER A 273 2.10 -19.59 14.02
N TYR A 274 2.96 -19.10 14.91
CA TYR A 274 3.46 -19.85 16.06
C TYR A 274 2.33 -20.19 17.05
N ARG A 275 1.54 -19.19 17.45
CA ARG A 275 0.40 -19.38 18.38
C ARG A 275 -0.66 -20.32 17.84
N THR A 276 -0.87 -20.33 16.53
CA THR A 276 -1.83 -21.24 15.86
C THR A 276 -1.20 -22.56 15.42
N SER A 277 0.06 -22.83 15.77
CA SER A 277 0.77 -24.07 15.42
C SER A 277 0.78 -24.36 13.92
N GLU A 278 1.06 -23.34 13.10
CA GLU A 278 1.18 -23.49 11.65
C GLU A 278 2.22 -24.58 11.31
N PRO A 279 1.86 -25.61 10.51
CA PRO A 279 2.68 -26.80 10.33
C PRO A 279 4.08 -26.57 9.75
N VAL A 280 4.25 -25.61 8.84
CA VAL A 280 5.54 -25.34 8.19
C VAL A 280 6.50 -24.69 9.18
N LEU A 281 6.05 -23.66 9.90
CA LEU A 281 6.82 -23.01 10.96
C LEU A 281 7.16 -24.01 12.07
N LYS A 282 6.21 -24.84 12.51
CA LYS A 282 6.47 -25.85 13.54
C LYS A 282 7.60 -26.80 13.14
N LYS A 283 7.54 -27.35 11.93
CA LYS A 283 8.61 -28.22 11.38
C LYS A 283 9.94 -27.48 11.26
N GLU A 284 9.91 -26.21 10.89
CA GLU A 284 11.11 -25.36 10.81
C GLU A 284 11.78 -25.24 12.18
N LEU A 285 11.01 -24.92 13.23
CA LEU A 285 11.53 -24.78 14.59
C LEU A 285 12.10 -26.10 15.11
N GLU A 286 11.39 -27.22 14.90
CA GLU A 286 11.83 -28.56 15.28
C GLU A 286 13.13 -28.96 14.56
N LYS A 287 13.18 -28.81 13.24
CA LYS A 287 14.35 -29.15 12.41
C LYS A 287 15.59 -28.37 12.84
N ASN A 288 15.42 -27.09 13.17
CA ASN A 288 16.51 -26.21 13.59
C ASN A 288 16.77 -26.23 15.10
N LYS A 289 16.08 -27.10 15.86
CA LYS A 289 16.20 -27.22 17.32
C LYS A 289 15.99 -25.88 18.05
N ILE A 290 15.09 -25.05 17.55
CA ILE A 290 14.74 -23.77 18.15
C ILE A 290 13.84 -24.03 19.36
N THR A 291 14.36 -23.75 20.55
CA THR A 291 13.64 -23.94 21.82
C THR A 291 13.01 -22.65 22.37
N ASN A 292 13.49 -21.49 21.91
CA ASN A 292 12.97 -20.18 22.29
C ASN A 292 12.49 -19.44 21.03
N PHE A 293 11.19 -19.45 20.81
CA PHE A 293 10.58 -18.82 19.64
C PHE A 293 10.80 -17.30 19.62
N ASP A 294 10.64 -16.61 20.76
CA ASP A 294 10.77 -15.15 20.82
C ASP A 294 12.17 -14.69 20.40
N THR A 295 13.22 -15.38 20.85
CA THR A 295 14.61 -15.08 20.46
C THR A 295 14.84 -15.30 18.96
N PHE A 296 14.35 -16.43 18.44
CA PHE A 296 14.41 -16.71 17.01
C PHE A 296 13.65 -15.65 16.21
N TYR A 297 12.47 -15.25 16.68
CA TYR A 297 11.59 -14.34 15.98
C TYR A 297 12.17 -12.94 15.91
N ASP A 298 12.76 -12.47 17.01
CA ASP A 298 13.54 -11.23 17.06
C ASP A 298 14.68 -11.25 16.04
N GLN A 299 15.52 -12.28 16.08
CA GLN A 299 16.67 -12.40 15.17
C GLN A 299 16.23 -12.44 13.70
N TYR A 300 15.15 -13.17 13.41
CA TYR A 300 14.62 -13.31 12.06
C TYR A 300 14.10 -11.98 11.51
N ILE A 301 13.20 -11.29 12.23
CA ILE A 301 12.65 -10.01 11.76
C ILE A 301 13.74 -8.92 11.70
N ILE A 302 14.61 -8.83 12.72
CA ILE A 302 15.70 -7.85 12.73
C ILE A 302 16.64 -8.08 11.55
N GLY A 303 16.96 -9.34 11.25
CA GLY A 303 17.77 -9.71 10.09
C GLY A 303 17.15 -9.26 8.78
N LEU A 304 15.85 -9.52 8.58
CA LEU A 304 15.11 -9.10 7.39
C LEU A 304 15.07 -7.58 7.23
N LEU A 305 14.76 -6.84 8.31
CA LEU A 305 14.72 -5.38 8.26
C LEU A 305 16.10 -4.77 7.98
N SER A 306 17.16 -5.32 8.56
CA SER A 306 18.53 -4.90 8.30
C SER A 306 18.94 -5.17 6.85
N LEU A 307 18.52 -6.32 6.30
CA LEU A 307 18.70 -6.66 4.90
C LEU A 307 17.96 -5.67 4.00
N MET A 308 16.69 -5.39 4.26
CA MET A 308 15.88 -4.45 3.48
C MET A 308 16.51 -3.04 3.44
N LYS A 309 16.94 -2.52 4.60
CA LYS A 309 17.62 -1.21 4.66
C LYS A 309 18.87 -1.19 3.79
N LYS A 310 19.71 -2.23 3.90
CA LYS A 310 20.93 -2.33 3.09
C LYS A 310 20.64 -2.37 1.59
N GLU A 311 19.57 -3.00 1.14
CA GLU A 311 19.25 -3.06 -0.29
C GLU A 311 18.67 -1.74 -0.82
N VAL A 312 17.94 -1.00 0.01
CA VAL A 312 17.32 0.28 -0.38
C VAL A 312 18.28 1.47 -0.31
N GLU A 313 19.33 1.39 0.51
CA GLU A 313 20.35 2.45 0.67
C GLU A 313 21.50 2.38 -0.35
N LYS A 314 21.49 1.41 -1.28
CA LYS A 314 22.51 1.26 -2.33
C LYS A 314 22.33 2.22 -3.49
#